data_AF-A0A7C3TMY7-F1
#
_entry.id   AF-A0A7C3TMY7-F1
#
_cell.length_a   1.000
_cell.length_b   1.000
_cell.length_c   1.000
_cell.angle_alpha   90.00
_cell.angle_beta   90.00
_cell.angle_gamma   90.00
#
_symmetry.space_group_name_H-M   'P 1'
#
loop_
_entity.id
_entity.type
_entity.pdbx_description
1 polymer ?
#
loop_
_entity_poly.entity_id
_entity_poly.type
_entity_poly.pdbx_seq_one_letter_code
_entity_poly.pdbx_strand_id
1 'polypeptide(L)' 'MSEEKKPRRLLFRLIKGMIYGSVVGLVFGSAIYLLASAVNSVAPLPWPPSAWAAIIFGASVTAGTAVEYSDWLDGQE' A
#
# COMPACT_ATOMS: atom_id res chain seq x y z
N MET A 1 -17.27 -2.57 -30.21
CA MET A 1 -17.25 -3.77 -29.34
C MET A 1 -16.90 -3.31 -27.94
N SER A 2 -17.91 -3.01 -27.12
CA SER A 2 -17.72 -2.79 -25.69
C SER A 2 -17.33 -4.13 -25.08
N GLU A 3 -16.09 -4.28 -24.62
CA GLU A 3 -15.72 -5.45 -23.83
C GLU A 3 -16.60 -5.48 -22.58
N GLU A 4 -17.55 -6.41 -22.53
CA GLU A 4 -18.28 -6.75 -21.31
C GLU A 4 -17.23 -7.16 -20.26
N LYS A 5 -16.91 -6.23 -19.35
CA LYS A 5 -16.11 -6.53 -18.17
C LYS A 5 -16.92 -7.49 -17.30
N LYS A 6 -16.73 -8.80 -17.51
CA LYS A 6 -17.29 -9.84 -16.64
C LYS A 6 -17.10 -9.42 -15.17
N PRO A 7 -18.13 -9.53 -14.31
CA PRO A 7 -18.03 -9.11 -12.91
C PRO A 7 -16.90 -9.89 -12.24
N ARG A 8 -15.73 -9.26 -12.16
CA ARG A 8 -14.52 -9.87 -11.60
C ARG A 8 -14.78 -10.04 -10.11
N ARG A 9 -14.52 -11.24 -9.59
CA ARG A 9 -14.72 -11.60 -8.17
C ARG A 9 -14.06 -10.54 -7.28
N LEU A 10 -14.85 -9.79 -6.51
CA LEU A 10 -14.41 -8.71 -5.61
C LEU A 10 -13.23 -9.17 -4.73
N LEU A 11 -13.36 -10.37 -4.13
CA LEU A 11 -12.32 -10.95 -3.28
C LEU A 11 -10.96 -11.08 -3.99
N PHE A 12 -10.94 -11.45 -5.27
CA PHE A 12 -9.70 -11.55 -6.03
C PHE A 12 -9.03 -10.18 -6.24
N ARG A 13 -9.82 -9.14 -6.55
CA ARG A 13 -9.31 -7.78 -6.71
C ARG A 13 -8.76 -7.21 -5.40
N LEU A 14 -9.46 -7.41 -4.29
CA LEU A 14 -8.97 -6.97 -2.98
C LEU A 14 -7.67 -7.66 -2.58
N ILE A 15 -7.58 -8.98 -2.80
CA ILE A 15 -6.33 -9.74 -2.55
C ILE A 15 -5.20 -9.23 -3.45
N LYS A 16 -5.49 -9.01 -4.74
CA LYS A 16 -4.54 -8.43 -5.69
C LYS A 16 -4.02 -7.08 -5.19
N GLY A 17 -4.91 -6.16 -4.81
CA GLY A 17 -4.56 -4.83 -4.30
C GLY A 17 -3.76 -4.88 -3.01
N MET A 18 -4.13 -5.76 -2.09
CA MET A 18 -3.37 -6.00 -0.85
C MET A 18 -1.95 -6.50 -1.14
N ILE A 19 -1.77 -7.44 -2.09
CA ILE A 19 -0.45 -7.95 -2.46
C ILE A 19 0.40 -6.84 -3.08
N TYR A 20 -0.14 -6.09 -4.05
CA TYR A 20 0.60 -4.97 -4.66
C TYR A 20 0.96 -3.90 -3.64
N GLY A 21 0.00 -3.49 -2.82
CA GLY A 21 0.22 -2.52 -1.74
C GLY A 21 1.25 -3.00 -0.72
N SER A 22 1.28 -4.31 -0.42
CA SER A 22 2.29 -4.92 0.46
C SER A 22 3.68 -4.88 -0.15
N VAL A 23 3.83 -5.21 -1.44
CA VAL A 23 5.12 -5.16 -2.14
C VAL A 23 5.65 -3.73 -2.17
N VAL A 24 4.82 -2.77 -2.60
CA VAL A 24 5.18 -1.34 -2.62
C VAL A 24 5.51 -0.87 -1.20
N GLY A 25 4.68 -1.21 -0.22
CA GLY A 25 4.87 -0.85 1.17
C GLY A 25 6.15 -1.42 1.78
N LEU A 26 6.58 -2.63 1.42
CA LEU A 26 7.85 -3.19 1.89
C LEU A 26 9.06 -2.46 1.29
N VAL A 27 9.01 -2.14 -0.01
CA VAL A 27 10.08 -1.40 -0.69
C VAL A 27 10.21 0.00 -0.10
N PHE A 28 9.12 0.77 -0.04
CA PHE A 28 9.17 2.12 0.50
C PHE A 28 9.33 2.15 2.02
N GLY A 29 8.70 1.23 2.74
CA GLY A 29 8.84 1.12 4.20
C GLY A 29 10.27 0.80 4.62
N SER A 30 10.97 -0.09 3.89
CA SER A 30 12.40 -0.36 4.16
C SER A 30 13.28 0.85 3.84
N ALA A 31 13.03 1.56 2.74
CA ALA A 31 13.76 2.80 2.43
C ALA A 31 13.57 3.88 3.53
N ILE A 32 12.33 4.06 4.00
CA ILE A 32 12.00 5.01 5.07
C ILE A 32 12.61 4.57 6.40
N TYR A 33 12.63 3.28 6.71
CA TYR A 33 13.31 2.76 7.89
C TYR A 33 14.79 3.14 7.90
N LEU A 34 15.49 2.91 6.77
CA LEU A 34 16.91 3.22 6.64
C LEU A 34 17.16 4.73 6.77
N LEU A 35 16.34 5.55 6.11
CA LEU A 35 16.42 7.01 6.21
C LEU A 35 16.18 7.50 7.64
N ALA A 36 15.10 7.05 8.29
CA ALA A 36 14.77 7.44 9.65
C ALA A 36 15.84 6.98 10.64
N SER A 37 16.44 5.80 10.44
CA SER A 37 17.54 5.30 11.26
C SER A 37 18.79 6.17 11.12
N ALA A 38 19.14 6.59 9.90
CA ALA A 38 20.25 7.49 9.64
C ALA A 38 20.02 8.89 10.23
N VAL A 39 18.79 9.41 10.15
CA VAL A 39 18.45 10.70 10.80
C VAL A 39 18.52 10.57 12.31
N ASN A 40 17.98 9.49 12.88
CA ASN A 40 17.91 9.26 14.33
C ASN A 40 19.30 9.11 14.99
N SER A 41 20.35 8.76 14.22
CA SER A 41 21.73 8.72 14.73
C SER A 41 22.36 10.10 14.86
N VAL A 42 21.84 11.11 14.14
CA VAL A 42 22.32 12.49 14.16
C VAL A 42 21.44 13.37 15.06
N ALA A 43 20.13 13.20 14.97
CA ALA A 43 19.15 13.95 15.75
C ALA A 43 18.01 13.01 16.18
N PRO A 44 17.69 12.92 17.49
CA PRO A 44 16.65 12.03 17.96
C PRO A 44 15.28 12.39 17.39
N LEU A 45 14.61 11.40 16.81
CA LEU A 45 13.27 11.53 16.27
C LEU A 45 12.21 11.32 17.36
N PRO A 46 11.02 11.93 17.23
CA PRO A 46 9.94 11.77 18.21
C PRO A 46 9.39 10.34 18.27
N TRP A 47 9.52 9.56 17.20
CA TRP A 47 9.10 8.17 17.10
C TRP A 47 10.24 7.28 16.60
N PRO A 48 10.28 6.00 17.00
CA PRO A 48 11.30 5.07 16.53
C PRO A 48 11.21 4.89 15.00
N PRO A 49 12.34 4.66 14.30
CA PRO A 49 12.36 4.44 12.85
C PRO A 49 11.40 3.36 12.34
N SER A 50 11.14 2.33 13.15
CA SER A 50 10.18 1.26 12.84
C SER A 50 8.74 1.76 12.75
N ALA A 51 8.35 2.77 13.52
CA ALA A 51 7.01 3.35 13.48
C ALA A 51 6.74 4.06 12.14
N TRP A 52 7.71 4.85 11.67
CA TRP A 52 7.63 5.51 10.36
C TRP A 52 7.51 4.50 9.22
N ALA A 53 8.32 3.44 9.26
CA ALA A 53 8.25 2.35 8.28
C ALA A 53 6.89 1.64 8.30
N ALA A 54 6.34 1.36 9.48
CA ALA A 54 5.04 0.70 9.64
C ALA A 54 3.89 1.57 9.12
N ILE A 55 3.92 2.89 9.34
CA ILE A 55 2.92 3.82 8.81
C ILE A 55 2.93 3.81 7.27
N ILE A 56 4.12 3.89 6.67
CA ILE A 56 4.26 3.87 5.21
C ILE A 56 3.82 2.54 4.62
N PHE A 57 4.17 1.43 5.27
CA PHE A 57 3.71 0.10 4.88
C PHE A 57 2.18 0.02 4.93
N GLY A 58 1.57 0.41 6.06
CA GLY A 58 0.12 0.40 6.23
C GLY A 58 -0.60 1.26 5.18
N ALA A 59 -0.13 2.50 4.98
CA ALA A 59 -0.67 3.40 3.96
C ALA A 59 -0.62 2.80 2.55
N SER A 60 0.48 2.11 2.21
CA SER A 60 0.65 1.49 0.89
C SER A 60 -0.29 0.30 0.69
N VAL A 61 -0.47 -0.54 1.71
CA VAL A 61 -1.43 -1.65 1.68
C VAL A 61 -2.85 -1.11 1.52
N THR A 62 -3.24 -0.12 2.34
CA THR A 62 -4.56 0.50 2.27
C THR A 62 -4.81 1.14 0.90
N ALA A 63 -3.83 1.88 0.36
CA ALA A 63 -3.96 2.49 -0.95
C ALA A 63 -4.11 1.45 -2.06
N GLY A 64 -3.29 0.39 -2.06
CA GLY A 64 -3.36 -0.68 -3.05
C GLY A 64 -4.71 -1.40 -3.04
N THR A 65 -5.26 -1.68 -1.86
CA THR A 65 -6.60 -2.25 -1.72
C THR A 65 -7.70 -1.27 -2.16
N ALA A 66 -7.58 0.01 -1.81
CA ALA A 66 -8.57 1.03 -2.16
C ALA A 66 -8.68 1.24 -3.68
N VAL A 67 -7.56 1.25 -4.41
CA VAL A 67 -7.54 1.39 -5.88
C VAL A 67 -8.26 0.22 -6.56
N GLU A 68 -7.97 -1.02 -6.16
CA GLU A 68 -8.65 -2.18 -6.76
C GLU A 68 -10.14 -2.24 -6.41
N TYR A 69 -10.51 -1.69 -5.25
CA TYR A 69 -11.90 -1.55 -4.85
C TYR A 69 -12.65 -0.47 -5.65
N SER A 70 -12.05 0.70 -5.86
CA SER A 70 -12.66 1.75 -6.71
C SER A 70 -12.84 1.25 -8.13
N ASP A 71 -11.83 0.61 -8.72
CA ASP A 71 -11.91 0.04 -10.06
C ASP A 71 -12.97 -1.08 -10.18
N TRP A 72 -13.36 -1.69 -9.06
CA TRP A 72 -14.43 -2.68 -9.03
C TRP A 72 -15.80 -2.00 -9.02
N LEU A 73 -15.97 -0.96 -8.19
CA LEU A 73 -17.19 -0.15 -8.13
C LEU A 73 -17.50 0.46 -9.51
N ASP A 74 -16.51 1.06 -10.17
CA ASP A 74 -16.63 1.63 -11.52
C ASP A 74 -16.99 0.59 -12.59
N GLY A 75 -16.81 -0.70 -12.30
CA GLY A 75 -17.20 -1.80 -13.18
C GLY A 75 -18.56 -2.41 -12.85
N GLN A 76 -19.26 -1.91 -11.81
CA GLN A 76 -20.64 -2.27 -11.48
C GLN A 76 -21.66 -1.23 -11.97
N GLU A 77 -21.22 0.01 -12.24
CA GLU A 77 -22.00 1.06 -12.91
C GLU A 77 -22.07 0.83 -14.43
#